data_AF-A0A7L4FN82-F1
#
_entry.id   AF-A0A7L4FN82-F1
#
_cell.length_a   1.000
_cell.length_b   1.000
_cell.length_c   1.000
_cell.angle_alpha   90.00
_cell.angle_beta   90.00
_cell.angle_gamma   90.00
#
_symmetry.space_group_name_H-M   'P 1'
#
loop_
_entity.id
_entity.type
_entity.pdbx_description
1 polymer ?
#
loop_
_entity_poly.entity_id
_entity_poly.type
_entity_poly.pdbx_seq_one_letter_code
_entity_poly.pdbx_strand_id
1 'polypeptide(L)' 'CPDDWVGYRNVCYYLSSEEGSWEWSQERCSSLGASLAVIKREWEMEFLLRLKGNIDYWVGLHR' A
#
# COMPACT_ATOMS: atom_id res chain seq x y z
N CYS A 1 -3.07 -7.84 11.61
CA CYS A 1 -3.16 -6.48 11.04
C CYS A 1 -4.28 -5.75 11.75
N PRO A 2 -4.29 -4.40 11.76
CA PRO A 2 -5.46 -3.66 12.21
C PRO A 2 -6.72 -4.08 11.43
N ASP A 3 -7.90 -3.77 11.98
CA ASP A 3 -9.16 -3.99 11.27
C ASP A 3 -9.15 -3.23 9.94
N ASP A 4 -9.76 -3.81 8.90
CA ASP A 4 -9.80 -3.32 7.50
C ASP A 4 -8.46 -3.34 6.74
N TRP A 5 -7.43 -4.00 7.28
CA TRP A 5 -6.15 -4.19 6.60
C TRP A 5 -6.01 -5.63 6.09
N VAL A 6 -5.32 -5.77 4.96
CA VAL A 6 -5.05 -7.08 4.36
C VAL A 6 -3.68 -7.59 4.81
N GLY A 7 -3.67 -8.73 5.50
CA GLY A 7 -2.44 -9.37 5.96
C GLY A 7 -1.93 -10.44 5.00
N TYR A 8 -0.65 -10.39 4.64
CA TYR A 8 0.03 -11.45 3.89
C TYR A 8 1.50 -11.58 4.31
N ARG A 9 1.92 -12.80 4.68
CA ARG A 9 3.31 -13.14 5.07
C ARG A 9 3.95 -12.17 6.08
N ASN A 10 3.23 -11.88 7.17
CA ASN A 10 3.64 -10.96 8.24
C ASN A 10 3.76 -9.48 7.82
N VAL A 11 3.23 -9.11 6.66
CA VAL A 11 3.08 -7.72 6.23
C VAL A 11 1.60 -7.36 6.19
N CYS A 12 1.28 -6.13 6.58
CA CYS A 12 -0.08 -5.59 6.56
C CYS A 12 -0.16 -4.48 5.50
N TYR A 13 -1.14 -4.59 4.60
CA TYR A 13 -1.37 -3.65 3.52
C TYR A 13 -2.72 -2.95 3.71
N TYR A 14 -2.73 -1.63 3.53
CA TYR A 14 -3.93 -0.81 3.52
C TYR A 14 -4.16 -0.30 2.10
N LEU A 15 -5.37 -0.52 1.56
CA LEU A 15 -5.77 0.01 0.26
C LEU A 15 -6.65 1.23 0.50
N SER A 16 -6.12 2.41 0.20
CA SER A 16 -6.88 3.65 0.28
C SER A 16 -7.98 3.67 -0.79
N SER A 17 -9.19 4.04 -0.40
CA SER A 17 -10.26 4.40 -1.35
C SER A 17 -10.19 5.87 -1.79
N GLU A 18 -9.32 6.66 -1.16
CA GLU A 18 -9.12 8.08 -1.44
C GLU A 18 -8.02 8.26 -2.49
N GLU A 19 -8.31 9.06 -3.52
CA GLU A 19 -7.35 9.45 -4.56
C GLU A 19 -6.60 10.73 -4.19
N GLY A 20 -5.34 10.83 -4.59
CA GLY A 20 -4.51 12.01 -4.32
C GLY A 20 -3.15 11.93 -4.99
N SER A 21 -2.31 12.95 -4.72
CA SER A 21 -0.90 12.91 -5.16
C SER A 21 -0.13 11.85 -4.38
N TRP A 22 1.08 11.54 -4.85
CA TRP A 22 1.97 10.64 -4.14
C TRP A 22 2.29 11.16 -2.73
N GLU A 23 2.58 12.46 -2.61
CA GLU A 23 2.92 13.12 -1.34
C GLU A 23 1.74 13.04 -0.36
N TRP A 24 0.53 13.38 -0.83
CA TRP A 24 -0.68 13.26 -0.03
C TRP A 24 -0.93 11.82 0.43
N SER A 25 -0.68 10.85 -0.46
CA SER A 25 -0.86 9.42 -0.14
C SER A 25 0.16 8.95 0.92
N GLN A 26 1.40 9.44 0.85
CA GLN A 26 2.42 9.17 1.87
C GLN A 26 2.07 9.80 3.22
N GLU A 27 1.57 11.04 3.24
CA GLU A 27 1.08 11.69 4.46
C GLU A 27 -0.10 10.92 5.05
N ARG A 28 -1.03 10.48 4.21
CA ARG A 28 -2.17 9.66 4.63
C ARG A 28 -1.72 8.34 5.26
N CYS A 29 -0.80 7.60 4.64
CA CYS A 29 -0.23 6.39 5.24
C CYS A 29 0.47 6.69 6.57
N SER A 30 1.20 7.80 6.65
CA SER A 30 1.90 8.23 7.87
C SER A 30 0.92 8.52 9.02
N SER A 31 -0.23 9.14 8.71
CA SER A 31 -1.30 9.38 9.70
C SER A 31 -1.89 8.10 10.28
N LEU A 32 -1.79 6.98 9.56
CA LEU A 32 -2.22 5.64 10.00
C LEU A 32 -1.11 4.86 10.70
N GLY A 33 0.04 5.48 10.98
CA GLY A 33 1.21 4.80 11.57
C GLY A 33 1.94 3.86 10.60
N ALA A 34 1.81 4.08 9.28
CA ALA A 34 2.43 3.29 8.24
C ALA A 34 3.13 4.16 7.18
N SER A 35 3.56 3.55 6.09
CA SER A 35 4.14 4.23 4.92
C SER A 35 3.53 3.67 3.64
N LEU A 36 3.70 4.37 2.52
CA LEU A 36 3.41 3.75 1.22
C LEU A 36 4.21 2.44 1.10
N ALA A 37 3.58 1.45 0.46
CA ALA A 37 4.15 0.12 0.36
C ALA A 37 5.46 0.16 -0.44
N VAL A 38 6.57 -0.18 0.21
CA VAL A 38 7.87 -0.37 -0.45
C VAL A 38 8.01 -1.84 -0.80
N ILE A 39 7.93 -2.15 -2.08
CA ILE A 39 8.03 -3.52 -2.59
C ILE A 39 9.49 -3.95 -2.56
N LYS A 40 9.84 -4.91 -1.68
CA LYS A 40 11.22 -5.40 -1.51
C LYS A 40 11.42 -6.79 -2.10
N ARG A 41 10.33 -7.55 -2.25
CA ARG A 41 10.36 -8.94 -2.73
C ARG A 41 9.36 -9.12 -3.88
N GLU A 42 9.68 -10.03 -4.80
CA GLU A 42 8.81 -10.36 -5.94
C GLU A 42 7.42 -10.84 -5.49
N TRP A 43 7.35 -11.64 -4.42
CA TRP A 43 6.07 -12.11 -3.89
C TRP A 43 5.17 -10.97 -3.39
N GLU A 44 5.73 -9.84 -2.96
CA GLU A 44 4.94 -8.66 -2.57
C GLU A 44 4.31 -8.03 -3.80
N MET A 45 5.07 -7.89 -4.89
CA MET A 45 4.57 -7.40 -6.17
C MET A 45 3.45 -8.31 -6.69
N GLU A 46 3.66 -9.62 -6.74
CA GLU A 46 2.65 -10.58 -7.19
C GLU A 46 1.37 -10.50 -6.36
N PHE A 47 1.51 -10.36 -5.03
CA PHE A 47 0.38 -10.23 -4.13
C PHE A 47 -0.38 -8.93 -4.36
N LEU A 48 0.32 -7.78 -4.44
CA LEU A 48 -0.30 -6.48 -4.67
C LEU A 48 -0.97 -6.39 -6.05
N LEU A 49 -0.39 -6.99 -7.08
CA LEU A 49 -1.01 -7.06 -8.42
C LEU A 49 -2.32 -7.86 -8.42
N ARG A 50 -2.42 -8.91 -7.61
CA ARG A 50 -3.68 -9.65 -7.42
C ARG A 50 -4.68 -8.86 -6.58
N LEU A 51 -4.20 -8.11 -5.60
CA LEU A 51 -5.03 -7.37 -4.66
C LEU A 51 -5.61 -6.08 -5.26
N LYS A 52 -4.87 -5.39 -6.14
CA LYS A 52 -5.26 -4.08 -6.67
C LYS A 52 -6.51 -4.12 -7.57
N GLY A 53 -6.83 -5.29 -8.12
CA GLY A 53 -7.87 -5.42 -9.15
C GLY A 53 -7.58 -4.52 -10.36
N ASN A 54 -8.54 -3.67 -10.71
CA ASN A 54 -8.44 -2.73 -11.84
C ASN A 54 -8.02 -1.31 -11.44
N ILE A 55 -7.66 -1.09 -10.17
CA ILE A 55 -7.26 0.22 -9.66
C ILE A 55 -5.73 0.27 -9.59
N ASP A 56 -5.16 1.43 -9.88
CA ASP A 56 -3.74 1.69 -9.67
C ASP A 56 -3.53 2.42 -8.35
N TYR A 57 -2.52 2.00 -7.59
CA TYR A 57 -2.20 2.55 -6.27
C TYR A 57 -0.80 3.11 -6.26
N TRP A 58 -0.61 4.19 -5.50
CA TRP A 58 0.73 4.69 -5.20
C TRP A 58 1.51 3.68 -4.35
N VAL A 59 2.78 3.52 -4.69
CA VAL A 59 3.76 2.72 -3.94
C VAL A 59 4.92 3.62 -3.51
N GLY A 60 5.70 3.19 -2.52
CA GLY A 60 6.76 3.98 -1.88
C GLY A 60 8.03 4.16 -2.74
N LEU A 61 7.91 4.16 -4.06
CA LEU A 61 8.99 4.48 -4.99
C LEU A 61 8.89 5.97 -5.38
N HIS A 62 9.88 6.76 -4.98
CA HIS A 62 9.96 8.20 -5.29
C HIS A 62 11.39 8.55 -5.72
N ARG A 63 11.56 9.54 -6.60
CA ARG A 63 12.85 9.93 -7.21
C ARG A 63 13.27 11.31 -6.76
#